data_AF-A0A9D8MWF8-F1
#
_entry.id   AF-A0A9D8MWF8-F1
#
_cell.length_a   1.000
_cell.length_b   1.000
_cell.length_c   1.000
_cell.angle_alpha   90.00
_cell.angle_beta   90.00
_cell.angle_gamma   90.00
#
_symmetry.space_group_name_H-M   'P 1'
#
loop_
_entity.id
_entity.type
_entity.pdbx_description
1 polymer ?
#
loop_
_entity_poly.entity_id
_entity_poly.type
_entity_poly.pdbx_seq_one_letter_code
_entity_poly.pdbx_strand_id
1 'polypeptide(L)'
;MANRIPRVPVREQEPAVRATNFEEVCYGYNKEEAMLEATRCLHCQNPRCVTACPVNIQIPEFIAKVCEGDIEGAAAVIARDSSLPAVCGRVCPQETQCEGSCVLGVKGEPVAIGKLERFVADYTRDGSSHSPDFAQGAHPSQPEGWAPPVHVATGGHGPESATTISNQEKIKVAVVGSGPAGLACAADLAKWGYDVTIFEALHKAGGVLEYGIPEFRLPKD
;
A
#
# COMPACT_ATOMS: atom_id res chain seq x y z
N MET A 1 -21.40 -14.44 12.29
CA MET A 1 -20.50 -15.62 12.32
C MET A 1 -19.70 -15.62 11.04
N ALA A 2 -18.42 -16.01 11.09
CA ALA A 2 -17.59 -16.09 9.88
C ALA A 2 -18.15 -17.11 8.89
N ASN A 3 -18.13 -16.77 7.60
CA ASN A 3 -18.57 -17.66 6.55
C ASN A 3 -17.54 -18.77 6.32
N ARG A 4 -18.03 -20.01 6.27
CA ARG A 4 -17.22 -21.22 6.00
C ARG A 4 -17.24 -21.55 4.51
N ILE A 5 -16.70 -20.64 3.72
CA ILE A 5 -16.46 -20.84 2.28
C ILE A 5 -15.00 -21.25 2.05
N PRO A 6 -14.58 -21.66 0.84
CA PRO A 6 -13.17 -21.69 0.43
C PRO A 6 -12.57 -20.28 0.38
N ARG A 7 -11.22 -20.15 0.31
CA ARG A 7 -10.59 -18.84 0.07
C ARG A 7 -11.08 -18.31 -1.28
N VAL A 8 -11.45 -17.03 -1.33
CA VAL A 8 -11.90 -16.42 -2.59
C VAL A 8 -10.69 -16.35 -3.52
N PRO A 9 -10.75 -17.01 -4.69
CA PRO A 9 -9.62 -17.03 -5.62
C PRO A 9 -9.36 -15.62 -6.14
N VAL A 10 -8.08 -15.28 -6.32
CA VAL A 10 -7.69 -14.00 -6.93
C VAL A 10 -7.54 -14.22 -8.42
N ARG A 11 -7.99 -13.25 -9.21
CA ARG A 11 -7.85 -13.28 -10.66
C ARG A 11 -6.39 -13.04 -11.04
N GLU A 12 -5.87 -13.86 -11.95
CA GLU A 12 -4.51 -13.76 -12.47
C GLU A 12 -4.51 -13.78 -13.99
N GLN A 13 -3.44 -13.26 -14.58
CA GLN A 13 -3.15 -13.47 -15.99
C GLN A 13 -2.95 -14.95 -16.31
N GLU A 14 -3.45 -15.36 -17.48
CA GLU A 14 -3.20 -16.69 -18.03
C GLU A 14 -1.70 -16.98 -18.19
N PRO A 15 -1.21 -18.19 -17.84
CA PRO A 15 0.22 -18.51 -17.89
C PRO A 15 0.88 -18.25 -19.24
N ALA A 16 0.18 -18.55 -20.34
CA ALA A 16 0.68 -18.33 -21.70
C ALA A 16 0.80 -16.84 -22.06
N VAL A 17 -0.01 -15.97 -21.43
CA VAL A 17 -0.02 -14.52 -21.66
C VAL A 17 1.03 -13.84 -20.76
N ARG A 18 1.05 -14.14 -19.45
CA ARG A 18 2.01 -13.52 -18.51
C ARG A 18 3.47 -13.87 -18.77
N ALA A 19 3.73 -14.90 -19.56
CA ALA A 19 5.07 -15.26 -20.01
C ALA A 19 5.64 -14.31 -21.09
N THR A 20 4.81 -13.44 -21.68
CA THR A 20 5.21 -12.58 -22.81
C THR A 20 5.18 -11.09 -22.51
N ASN A 21 4.90 -10.69 -21.26
CA ASN A 21 4.81 -9.28 -20.86
C ASN A 21 5.34 -9.06 -19.43
N PHE A 22 5.41 -7.79 -19.01
CA PHE A 22 5.78 -7.38 -17.65
C PHE A 22 4.62 -6.76 -16.88
N GLU A 23 3.39 -6.89 -17.37
CA GLU A 23 2.19 -6.41 -16.69
C GLU A 23 1.93 -7.22 -15.42
N GLU A 24 1.23 -6.63 -14.45
CA GLU A 24 0.98 -7.27 -13.16
C GLU A 24 0.25 -8.61 -13.31
N VAL A 25 0.83 -9.68 -12.75
CA VAL A 25 0.27 -11.03 -12.89
C VAL A 25 -1.05 -11.17 -12.14
N CYS A 26 -1.16 -10.53 -10.97
CA CYS A 26 -2.28 -10.67 -10.06
C CYS A 26 -3.15 -9.43 -10.15
N TYR A 27 -4.41 -9.55 -10.55
CA TYR A 27 -5.31 -8.40 -10.71
C TYR A 27 -5.93 -7.93 -9.38
N GLY A 28 -5.76 -8.70 -8.30
CA GLY A 28 -6.39 -8.40 -7.02
C GLY A 28 -7.90 -8.69 -7.01
N TYR A 29 -8.56 -8.24 -5.95
CA TYR A 29 -10.00 -8.40 -5.78
C TYR A 29 -10.77 -7.21 -6.37
N ASN A 30 -11.95 -7.48 -6.93
CA ASN A 30 -12.98 -6.45 -7.01
C ASN A 30 -13.67 -6.27 -5.63
N LYS A 31 -14.61 -5.32 -5.54
CA LYS A 31 -15.29 -5.00 -4.29
C LYS A 31 -16.07 -6.20 -3.75
N GLU A 32 -16.81 -6.89 -4.60
CA GLU A 32 -17.64 -8.03 -4.21
C GLU A 32 -16.78 -9.20 -3.67
N GLU A 33 -15.68 -9.51 -4.36
CA GLU A 33 -14.71 -10.55 -3.98
C GLU A 33 -14.02 -10.21 -2.65
N ALA A 34 -13.58 -8.96 -2.47
CA ALA A 34 -12.94 -8.52 -1.24
C ALA A 34 -13.90 -8.56 -0.04
N MET A 35 -15.13 -8.09 -0.23
CA MET A 35 -16.18 -8.17 0.79
C MET A 35 -16.49 -9.63 1.15
N LEU A 36 -16.59 -10.52 0.15
CA LEU A 36 -16.82 -11.94 0.37
C LEU A 36 -15.66 -12.59 1.14
N GLU A 37 -14.40 -12.32 0.77
CA GLU A 37 -13.22 -12.84 1.46
C GLU A 37 -13.15 -12.32 2.90
N ALA A 38 -13.49 -11.04 3.13
CA ALA A 38 -13.54 -10.44 4.46
C ALA A 38 -14.51 -11.19 5.40
N THR A 39 -15.60 -11.76 4.88
CA THR A 39 -16.57 -12.53 5.69
C THR A 39 -15.97 -13.81 6.31
N ARG A 40 -14.78 -14.25 5.89
CA ARG A 40 -14.08 -15.42 6.45
C ARG A 40 -13.35 -15.11 7.76
N CYS A 41 -13.11 -13.83 8.06
CA CYS A 41 -12.41 -13.44 9.28
C CYS A 41 -13.19 -13.86 10.53
N LEU A 42 -12.50 -14.55 11.44
CA LEU A 42 -13.10 -15.03 12.69
C LEU A 42 -13.27 -13.94 13.75
N HIS A 43 -12.72 -12.74 13.54
CA HIS A 43 -12.57 -11.69 14.55
C HIS A 43 -12.04 -12.24 15.87
N CYS A 44 -10.87 -12.90 15.79
CA CYS A 44 -10.26 -13.59 16.92
C CYS A 44 -10.04 -12.63 18.09
N GLN A 45 -10.45 -13.03 19.30
CA GLN A 45 -10.19 -12.25 20.52
C GLN A 45 -8.70 -12.04 20.80
N ASN A 46 -7.86 -13.03 20.44
CA ASN A 46 -6.40 -12.91 20.45
C ASN A 46 -5.87 -13.05 19.01
N PRO A 47 -5.76 -11.95 18.26
CA PRO A 47 -5.47 -11.99 16.84
C PRO A 47 -3.97 -12.18 16.58
N ARG A 48 -3.55 -13.44 16.44
CA ARG A 48 -2.15 -13.82 16.12
C ARG A 48 -1.62 -13.16 14.83
N CYS A 49 -2.51 -12.86 13.88
CA CYS A 49 -2.14 -12.18 12.65
C CYS A 49 -1.58 -10.77 12.90
N VAL A 50 -2.05 -10.06 13.96
CA VAL A 50 -1.55 -8.74 14.34
C VAL A 50 -0.13 -8.86 14.87
N THR A 51 0.12 -9.76 15.84
CA THR A 51 1.45 -9.99 16.41
C THR A 51 2.48 -10.48 15.39
N ALA A 52 2.04 -11.20 14.35
CA ALA A 52 2.91 -11.68 13.28
C ALA A 52 3.17 -10.64 12.17
N CYS A 53 2.41 -9.54 12.14
CA CYS A 53 2.67 -8.42 11.25
C CYS A 53 3.81 -7.57 11.84
N PRO A 54 4.92 -7.33 11.12
CA PRO A 54 6.06 -6.57 11.66
C PRO A 54 5.71 -5.16 12.19
N VAL A 55 4.65 -4.56 11.63
CA VAL A 55 4.15 -3.23 12.03
C VAL A 55 2.85 -3.28 12.82
N ASN A 56 2.36 -4.48 13.18
CA ASN A 56 1.16 -4.69 13.98
C ASN A 56 -0.13 -4.02 13.44
N ILE A 57 -0.35 -4.07 12.12
CA ILE A 57 -1.62 -3.60 11.52
C ILE A 57 -2.81 -4.19 12.29
N GLN A 58 -3.81 -3.36 12.60
CA GLN A 58 -5.08 -3.79 13.20
C GLN A 58 -5.95 -4.60 12.22
N ILE A 59 -5.48 -5.82 11.88
CA ILE A 59 -6.02 -6.67 10.81
C ILE A 59 -7.52 -6.98 11.00
N PRO A 60 -8.00 -7.44 12.18
CA PRO A 60 -9.42 -7.71 12.35
C PRO A 60 -10.31 -6.46 12.20
N GLU A 61 -9.79 -5.27 12.53
CA GLU A 61 -10.53 -4.02 12.47
C GLU A 61 -10.71 -3.57 11.01
N PHE A 62 -9.64 -3.51 10.21
CA PHE A 62 -9.79 -3.11 8.81
C PHE A 62 -10.60 -4.16 8.01
N ILE A 63 -10.47 -5.45 8.33
CA ILE A 63 -11.27 -6.48 7.65
C ILE A 63 -12.76 -6.36 8.00
N ALA A 64 -13.10 -5.96 9.24
CA ALA A 64 -14.48 -5.65 9.60
C ALA A 64 -15.05 -4.54 8.71
N LYS A 65 -14.26 -3.48 8.51
CA LYS A 65 -14.61 -2.35 7.63
C LYS A 65 -14.80 -2.77 6.18
N VAL A 66 -13.92 -3.62 5.65
CA VAL A 66 -14.10 -4.20 4.30
C VAL A 66 -15.39 -5.02 4.25
N CYS A 67 -15.68 -5.85 5.25
CA CYS A 67 -16.91 -6.65 5.32
C CYS A 67 -18.18 -5.78 5.34
N GLU A 68 -18.12 -4.60 5.94
CA GLU A 68 -19.20 -3.59 5.97
C GLU A 68 -19.30 -2.78 4.67
N GLY A 69 -18.31 -2.89 3.77
CA GLY A 69 -18.20 -2.08 2.55
C GLY A 69 -17.63 -0.68 2.77
N ASP A 70 -17.15 -0.37 3.98
CA ASP A 70 -16.52 0.89 4.38
C ASP A 70 -15.03 0.86 4.05
N ILE A 71 -14.70 1.05 2.76
CA ILE A 71 -13.31 0.89 2.28
C ILE A 71 -12.42 2.08 2.72
N GLU A 72 -12.98 3.28 2.78
CA GLU A 72 -12.27 4.45 3.31
C GLU A 72 -11.95 4.28 4.80
N GLY A 73 -12.91 3.78 5.58
CA GLY A 73 -12.68 3.43 6.98
C GLY A 73 -11.62 2.34 7.13
N ALA A 74 -11.61 1.33 6.26
CA ALA A 74 -10.56 0.31 6.24
C ALA A 74 -9.18 0.92 5.96
N ALA A 75 -9.07 1.84 4.99
CA ALA A 75 -7.83 2.52 4.67
C ALA A 75 -7.33 3.37 5.84
N ALA A 76 -8.25 4.08 6.53
CA ALA A 76 -7.92 4.87 7.71
C ALA A 76 -7.40 4.01 8.87
N VAL A 77 -7.89 2.77 9.02
CA VAL A 77 -7.36 1.82 10.02
C VAL A 77 -5.94 1.38 9.64
N ILE A 78 -5.70 0.99 8.39
CA ILE A 78 -4.38 0.55 7.92
C ILE A 78 -3.33 1.67 8.04
N ALA A 79 -3.72 2.91 7.70
CA ALA A 79 -2.84 4.08 7.72
C ALA A 79 -2.33 4.47 9.12
N ARG A 80 -2.87 3.89 10.21
CA ARG A 80 -2.35 4.07 11.57
C ARG A 80 -0.99 3.41 11.75
N ASP A 81 -0.77 2.29 11.07
CA ASP A 81 0.37 1.40 11.29
C ASP A 81 1.27 1.24 10.05
N SER A 82 0.73 1.44 8.83
CA SER A 82 1.44 1.22 7.57
C SER A 82 1.37 2.45 6.65
N SER A 83 2.53 2.90 6.17
CA SER A 83 2.64 3.99 5.20
C SER A 83 2.56 3.51 3.74
N LEU A 84 2.66 2.21 3.48
CA LEU A 84 2.82 1.64 2.12
C LEU A 84 1.91 0.41 1.87
N PRO A 85 0.60 0.47 2.16
CA PRO A 85 -0.26 -0.71 2.09
C PRO A 85 -0.40 -1.32 0.68
N ALA A 86 -0.40 -0.50 -0.38
CA ALA A 86 -0.40 -0.97 -1.77
C ALA A 86 0.85 -1.81 -2.09
N VAL A 87 2.00 -1.51 -1.47
CA VAL A 87 3.24 -2.25 -1.64
C VAL A 87 3.22 -3.50 -0.75
N CYS A 88 2.95 -3.34 0.56
CA CYS A 88 2.94 -4.42 1.54
C CYS A 88 1.97 -5.55 1.16
N GLY A 89 0.75 -5.21 0.71
CA GLY A 89 -0.23 -6.18 0.25
C GLY A 89 0.21 -6.99 -0.98
N ARG A 90 1.16 -6.47 -1.78
CA ARG A 90 1.75 -7.13 -2.95
C ARG A 90 2.98 -7.98 -2.61
N VAL A 91 3.86 -7.49 -1.73
CA VAL A 91 5.23 -8.03 -1.63
C VAL A 91 5.58 -8.63 -0.28
N CYS A 92 4.80 -8.42 0.77
CA CYS A 92 5.04 -9.11 2.03
C CYS A 92 4.98 -10.63 1.84
N PRO A 93 5.84 -11.42 2.49
CA PRO A 93 5.76 -12.88 2.50
C PRO A 93 4.71 -13.33 3.52
N GLN A 94 3.43 -13.13 3.21
CA GLN A 94 2.33 -13.29 4.17
C GLN A 94 2.26 -14.69 4.78
N GLU A 95 2.69 -15.72 4.05
CA GLU A 95 2.77 -17.12 4.47
C GLU A 95 3.72 -17.34 5.66
N THR A 96 4.68 -16.43 5.88
CA THR A 96 5.58 -16.43 7.05
C THR A 96 5.25 -15.32 8.06
N GLN A 97 4.19 -14.56 7.82
CA GLN A 97 3.77 -13.42 8.63
C GLN A 97 2.30 -13.56 9.06
N CYS A 98 1.46 -12.59 8.71
CA CYS A 98 0.07 -12.47 9.15
C CYS A 98 -0.80 -13.65 8.71
N GLU A 99 -0.69 -14.11 7.46
CA GLU A 99 -1.45 -15.26 6.95
C GLU A 99 -0.93 -16.58 7.54
N GLY A 100 0.39 -16.74 7.68
CA GLY A 100 1.01 -17.90 8.33
C GLY A 100 0.60 -18.09 9.79
N SER A 101 0.19 -17.01 10.46
CA SER A 101 -0.28 -17.03 11.85
C SER A 101 -1.81 -16.98 12.00
N CYS A 102 -2.56 -16.93 10.89
CA CYS A 102 -4.01 -16.84 10.93
C CYS A 102 -4.63 -18.11 11.53
N VAL A 103 -5.52 -17.96 12.53
CA VAL A 103 -6.17 -19.10 13.21
C VAL A 103 -7.01 -19.94 12.24
N LEU A 104 -7.62 -19.32 11.23
CA LEU A 104 -8.36 -20.03 10.19
C LEU A 104 -7.45 -20.98 9.38
N GLY A 105 -6.17 -20.60 9.20
CA GLY A 105 -5.15 -21.37 8.50
C GLY A 105 -4.76 -22.69 9.18
N VAL A 106 -5.16 -22.93 10.43
CA VAL A 106 -4.82 -24.17 11.16
C VAL A 106 -5.56 -25.39 10.61
N LYS A 107 -6.79 -25.20 10.11
CA LYS A 107 -7.66 -26.29 9.58
C LYS A 107 -8.16 -26.03 8.16
N GLY A 108 -7.58 -25.05 7.47
CA GLY A 108 -8.00 -24.64 6.14
C GLY A 108 -7.05 -23.56 5.60
N GLU A 109 -7.51 -22.80 4.61
CA GLU A 109 -6.75 -21.66 4.11
C GLU A 109 -6.93 -20.44 5.02
N PRO A 110 -5.86 -19.66 5.26
CA PRO A 110 -5.96 -18.42 6.02
C PRO A 110 -6.84 -17.40 5.28
N VAL A 111 -7.24 -16.33 5.98
CA VAL A 111 -7.84 -15.16 5.33
C VAL A 111 -6.79 -14.51 4.45
N ALA A 112 -7.17 -14.05 3.26
CA ALA A 112 -6.27 -13.40 2.31
C ALA A 112 -5.90 -11.95 2.71
N ILE A 113 -5.26 -11.80 3.87
CA ILE A 113 -4.96 -10.51 4.51
C ILE A 113 -4.19 -9.59 3.55
N GLY A 114 -3.15 -10.09 2.88
CA GLY A 114 -2.36 -9.26 1.96
C GLY A 114 -3.17 -8.78 0.76
N LYS A 115 -4.10 -9.61 0.28
CA LYS A 115 -4.98 -9.26 -0.86
C LYS A 115 -6.06 -8.26 -0.47
N LEU A 116 -6.58 -8.36 0.76
CA LEU A 116 -7.50 -7.36 1.31
C LEU A 116 -6.79 -6.02 1.56
N GLU A 117 -5.57 -6.02 2.12
CA GLU A 117 -4.76 -4.81 2.30
C GLU A 117 -4.49 -4.13 0.95
N ARG A 118 -4.06 -4.91 -0.05
CA ARG A 118 -3.89 -4.42 -1.43
C ARG A 118 -5.18 -3.81 -1.97
N PHE A 119 -6.29 -4.53 -1.88
CA PHE A 119 -7.58 -4.07 -2.40
C PHE A 119 -7.97 -2.72 -1.78
N VAL A 120 -7.85 -2.57 -0.46
CA VAL A 120 -8.17 -1.31 0.22
C VAL A 120 -7.30 -0.16 -0.29
N ALA A 121 -6.00 -0.40 -0.46
CA ALA A 121 -5.07 0.61 -0.95
C ALA A 121 -5.33 1.00 -2.42
N ASP A 122 -5.56 0.02 -3.28
CA ASP A 122 -5.84 0.24 -4.71
C ASP A 122 -7.18 0.98 -4.89
N TYR A 123 -8.23 0.55 -4.17
CA TYR A 123 -9.58 1.14 -4.26
C TYR A 123 -9.62 2.60 -3.82
N THR A 124 -8.83 2.97 -2.81
CA THR A 124 -8.79 4.35 -2.31
C THR A 124 -7.88 5.27 -3.13
N ARG A 125 -6.91 4.72 -3.84
CA ARG A 125 -6.05 5.48 -4.77
C ARG A 125 -6.82 5.93 -6.01
N ASP A 126 -7.61 5.04 -6.58
CA ASP A 126 -8.22 5.24 -7.91
C ASP A 126 -9.59 5.96 -7.84
N GLY A 127 -10.13 6.22 -6.64
CA GLY A 127 -11.52 6.64 -6.46
C GLY A 127 -12.50 5.49 -6.76
N SER A 128 -13.75 5.62 -6.34
CA SER A 128 -14.78 4.56 -6.32
C SER A 128 -15.27 4.07 -7.70
N SER A 129 -14.40 3.78 -8.67
CA SER A 129 -14.75 3.29 -10.00
C SER A 129 -13.75 2.25 -10.51
N HIS A 130 -13.98 0.99 -10.15
CA HIS A 130 -13.56 -0.12 -11.03
C HIS A 130 -14.77 -1.02 -11.31
N SER A 131 -15.51 -0.64 -12.34
CA SER A 131 -16.11 -1.60 -13.27
C SER A 131 -14.96 -2.26 -14.04
N PRO A 132 -15.05 -3.55 -14.40
CA PRO A 132 -13.96 -4.23 -15.10
C PRO A 132 -14.01 -3.84 -16.58
N ASP A 133 -13.31 -2.78 -16.98
CA ASP A 133 -12.98 -2.56 -18.38
C ASP A 133 -11.46 -2.41 -18.53
N PHE A 134 -10.86 -3.46 -19.08
CA PHE A 134 -9.49 -3.46 -19.56
C PHE A 134 -9.39 -2.48 -20.73
N ALA A 135 -9.02 -1.22 -20.47
CA ALA A 135 -8.36 -0.35 -21.44
C ALA A 135 -7.87 0.95 -20.80
N GLN A 136 -6.56 1.15 -20.95
CA GLN A 136 -5.85 2.42 -21.13
C GLN A 136 -5.60 3.29 -19.89
N GLY A 137 -4.30 3.53 -19.69
CA GLY A 137 -3.77 4.48 -18.75
C GLY A 137 -4.42 5.84 -18.90
N ALA A 138 -5.00 6.31 -17.80
CA ALA A 138 -5.35 7.68 -17.56
C ALA A 138 -5.15 7.92 -16.06
N HIS A 139 -3.97 8.45 -15.73
CA HIS A 139 -3.67 8.99 -14.42
C HIS A 139 -4.68 10.12 -14.13
N PRO A 140 -5.41 10.12 -13.00
CA PRO A 140 -6.19 11.28 -12.61
C PRO A 140 -5.23 12.45 -12.39
N SER A 141 -5.34 13.49 -13.20
CA SER A 141 -4.57 14.73 -13.07
C SER A 141 -4.66 15.23 -11.63
N GLN A 142 -3.50 15.42 -11.00
CA GLN A 142 -3.42 15.96 -9.64
C GLN A 142 -4.16 17.30 -9.57
N PRO A 143 -4.88 17.60 -8.47
CA PRO A 143 -5.56 18.88 -8.34
C PRO A 143 -4.54 20.03 -8.43
N GLU A 144 -4.85 21.03 -9.25
CA GLU A 144 -4.01 22.23 -9.39
C GLU A 144 -3.79 22.86 -8.01
N GLY A 145 -2.54 22.84 -7.53
CA GLY A 145 -2.13 23.47 -6.27
C GLY A 145 -1.68 22.54 -5.14
N TRP A 146 -1.69 21.20 -5.31
CA TRP A 146 -1.02 20.31 -4.36
C TRP A 146 0.49 20.25 -4.63
N ALA A 147 1.29 20.91 -3.80
CA ALA A 147 2.73 20.68 -3.72
C ALA A 147 3.00 19.66 -2.60
N PRO A 148 3.71 18.53 -2.87
CA PRO A 148 4.08 17.62 -1.79
C PRO A 148 4.99 18.36 -0.80
N PRO A 149 4.78 18.20 0.52
CA PRO A 149 5.61 18.84 1.55
C PRO A 149 7.03 18.26 1.65
N VAL A 150 7.42 17.42 0.70
CA VAL A 150 8.70 16.70 0.65
C VAL A 150 9.42 17.10 -0.62
N HIS A 151 10.60 17.69 -0.46
CA HIS A 151 11.49 17.95 -1.58
C HIS A 151 12.43 16.76 -1.76
N VAL A 152 12.34 16.08 -2.91
CA VAL A 152 13.32 15.05 -3.30
C VAL A 152 14.37 15.73 -4.17
N ALA A 153 15.55 15.95 -3.60
CA ALA A 153 16.69 16.45 -4.34
C ALA A 153 17.32 15.28 -5.11
N THR A 154 17.02 15.19 -6.41
CA THR A 154 17.77 14.35 -7.36
C THR A 154 18.97 15.13 -7.87
N GLY A 155 20.09 14.46 -8.15
CA GLY A 155 21.36 15.11 -8.47
C GLY A 155 21.33 15.99 -9.73
N GLY A 156 21.04 17.28 -9.56
CA GLY A 156 21.20 18.34 -10.56
C GLY A 156 21.37 19.69 -9.86
N HIS A 157 22.48 20.40 -10.13
CA HIS A 157 22.76 21.72 -9.56
C HIS A 157 22.03 22.82 -10.37
N GLY A 158 21.19 23.62 -9.71
CA GLY A 158 20.55 24.80 -10.28
C GLY A 158 20.22 25.81 -9.16
N PRO A 159 20.30 27.14 -9.42
CA PRO A 159 20.52 28.13 -8.38
C PRO A 159 19.26 28.52 -7.60
N GLU A 160 19.50 28.87 -6.34
CA GLU A 160 18.55 29.37 -5.36
C GLU A 160 17.94 30.73 -5.77
N SER A 161 16.65 30.90 -5.49
CA SER A 161 16.14 32.19 -5.00
C SER A 161 14.88 31.98 -4.18
N ALA A 162 14.92 32.34 -2.90
CA ALA A 162 13.76 32.35 -2.02
C ALA A 162 13.66 33.72 -1.32
N THR A 163 12.48 34.33 -1.37
CA THR A 163 12.15 35.53 -0.61
C THR A 163 10.94 35.26 0.31
N THR A 164 11.26 35.21 1.61
CA THR A 164 10.56 35.66 2.84
C THR A 164 9.12 35.21 3.15
N ILE A 165 8.97 34.39 4.22
CA ILE A 165 7.80 34.38 5.14
C ILE A 165 8.26 34.17 6.61
N SER A 166 7.57 34.81 7.54
CA SER A 166 7.80 34.92 8.99
C SER A 166 7.62 33.64 9.83
N ASN A 167 8.66 33.33 10.62
CA ASN A 167 8.70 33.12 12.08
C ASN A 167 7.93 31.96 12.76
N GLN A 168 8.24 30.73 12.35
CA GLN A 168 9.05 29.81 13.16
C GLN A 168 9.89 29.03 12.14
N GLU A 169 11.22 29.16 12.18
CA GLU A 169 12.05 28.39 11.26
C GLU A 169 11.78 26.90 11.49
N LYS A 170 11.12 26.25 10.53
CA LYS A 170 10.89 24.81 10.58
C LYS A 170 12.25 24.14 10.73
N ILE A 171 12.33 23.20 11.67
CA ILE A 171 13.53 22.38 11.81
C ILE A 171 13.72 21.61 10.50
N LYS A 172 14.88 21.80 9.87
CA LYS A 172 15.24 21.13 8.63
C LYS A 172 15.79 19.74 8.91
N VAL A 173 15.29 18.74 8.19
CA VAL A 173 15.71 17.34 8.31
C VAL A 173 16.11 16.80 6.95
N ALA A 174 17.30 16.20 6.86
CA ALA A 174 17.77 15.51 5.68
C ALA A 174 17.56 13.99 5.83
N VAL A 175 16.92 13.36 4.85
CA VAL A 175 16.78 11.91 4.73
C VAL A 175 17.66 11.43 3.59
N VAL A 176 18.60 10.52 3.85
CA VAL A 176 19.50 10.00 2.82
C VAL A 176 19.00 8.63 2.34
N GLY A 177 18.56 8.58 1.08
CA GLY A 177 17.97 7.42 0.43
C GLY A 177 16.44 7.47 0.36
N SER A 178 15.89 7.16 -0.81
CA SER A 178 14.44 7.22 -1.10
C SER A 178 13.75 5.85 -1.18
N GLY A 179 14.32 4.84 -0.52
CA GLY A 179 13.67 3.53 -0.37
C GLY A 179 12.46 3.58 0.57
N PRO A 180 11.79 2.43 0.82
CA PRO A 180 10.62 2.35 1.70
C PRO A 180 10.82 3.04 3.06
N ALA A 181 11.98 2.81 3.71
CA ALA A 181 12.29 3.40 5.00
C ALA A 181 12.43 4.93 4.94
N GLY A 182 13.13 5.45 3.93
CA GLY A 182 13.34 6.89 3.76
C GLY A 182 12.04 7.62 3.44
N LEU A 183 11.22 7.06 2.53
CA LEU A 183 9.91 7.61 2.19
C LEU A 183 8.94 7.62 3.36
N ALA A 184 8.86 6.52 4.13
CA ALA A 184 8.00 6.46 5.32
C ALA A 184 8.42 7.49 6.37
N CYS A 185 9.73 7.54 6.68
CA CYS A 185 10.29 8.51 7.63
C CYS A 185 10.02 9.96 7.19
N ALA A 186 10.27 10.28 5.92
CA ALA A 186 10.05 11.61 5.40
C ALA A 186 8.57 12.02 5.42
N ALA A 187 7.66 11.10 5.09
CA ALA A 187 6.23 11.35 5.13
C ALA A 187 5.75 11.69 6.55
N ASP A 188 6.21 10.96 7.57
CA ASP A 188 5.79 11.22 8.95
C ASP A 188 6.42 12.50 9.52
N LEU A 189 7.69 12.76 9.24
CA LEU A 189 8.34 14.04 9.59
C LEU A 189 7.62 15.23 8.94
N ALA A 190 7.22 15.12 7.68
CA ALA A 190 6.46 16.17 7.00
C ALA A 190 5.09 16.40 7.67
N LYS A 191 4.37 15.34 8.07
CA LYS A 191 3.11 15.45 8.83
C LYS A 191 3.31 16.13 10.19
N TRP A 192 4.46 15.94 10.83
CA TRP A 192 4.81 16.60 12.09
C TRP A 192 5.31 18.04 11.91
N GLY A 193 5.35 18.55 10.68
CA GLY A 193 5.65 19.95 10.38
C GLY A 193 7.12 20.27 10.16
N TYR A 194 8.00 19.28 10.09
CA TYR A 194 9.42 19.47 9.73
C TYR A 194 9.57 19.86 8.25
N ASP A 195 10.66 20.55 7.93
CA ASP A 195 11.08 20.82 6.55
C ASP A 195 12.03 19.69 6.11
N VAL A 196 11.52 18.77 5.28
CA VAL A 196 12.22 17.51 4.97
C VAL A 196 12.75 17.52 3.53
N THR A 197 14.04 17.26 3.39
CA THR A 197 14.69 17.03 2.09
C THR A 197 15.19 15.59 1.99
N ILE A 198 14.76 14.85 0.97
CA ILE A 198 15.28 13.52 0.65
C ILE A 198 16.41 13.66 -0.37
N PHE A 199 17.56 13.06 -0.08
CA PHE A 199 18.68 12.95 -1.00
C PHE A 199 18.73 11.54 -1.58
N GLU A 200 18.55 11.40 -2.89
CA GLU A 200 18.62 10.13 -3.61
C GLU A 200 19.83 10.12 -4.54
N ALA A 201 20.58 9.01 -4.54
CA ALA A 201 21.76 8.85 -5.39
C ALA A 201 21.38 8.58 -6.84
N LEU A 202 20.25 7.91 -7.07
CA LEU A 202 19.74 7.58 -8.40
C LEU A 202 18.83 8.68 -8.98
N HIS A 203 18.47 8.51 -10.25
CA HIS A 203 17.71 9.50 -11.02
C HIS A 203 16.20 9.48 -10.74
N LYS A 204 15.69 8.44 -10.08
CA LYS A 204 14.31 8.33 -9.60
C LYS A 204 14.28 7.88 -8.14
N ALA A 205 13.23 8.28 -7.44
CA ALA A 205 12.97 7.85 -6.09
C ALA A 205 12.37 6.42 -6.04
N GLY A 206 12.45 5.76 -4.88
CA GLY A 206 11.75 4.48 -4.61
C GLY A 206 12.69 3.33 -4.22
N GLY A 207 13.99 3.46 -4.44
CA GLY A 207 14.98 2.43 -4.13
C GLY A 207 14.62 1.09 -4.75
N VAL A 208 14.54 0.03 -3.95
CA VAL A 208 14.15 -1.33 -4.41
C VAL A 208 12.74 -1.36 -5.01
N LEU A 209 11.84 -0.46 -4.60
CA LEU A 209 10.50 -0.39 -5.17
C LEU A 209 10.51 0.06 -6.62
N GLU A 210 11.51 0.85 -7.04
CA GLU A 210 11.66 1.33 -8.42
C GLU A 210 12.61 0.42 -9.21
N TYR A 211 13.77 0.09 -8.64
CA TYR A 211 14.86 -0.55 -9.38
C TYR A 211 15.03 -2.05 -9.14
N GLY A 212 14.35 -2.62 -8.12
CA GLY A 212 14.54 -4.01 -7.71
C GLY A 212 13.36 -4.91 -8.05
N ILE A 213 12.17 -4.56 -7.58
CA ILE A 213 10.97 -5.39 -7.74
C ILE A 213 10.41 -5.18 -9.15
N PRO A 214 10.23 -6.24 -9.97
CA PRO A 214 9.71 -6.08 -11.33
C PRO A 214 8.23 -5.64 -11.38
N GLU A 215 7.85 -4.99 -12.48
CA GLU A 215 6.48 -4.50 -12.75
C GLU A 215 5.40 -5.60 -12.66
N PHE A 216 5.73 -6.81 -13.09
CA PHE A 216 4.78 -7.94 -13.03
C PHE A 216 4.38 -8.33 -11.60
N ARG A 217 5.11 -7.83 -10.59
CA ARG A 217 4.86 -8.03 -9.16
C ARG A 217 4.45 -6.73 -8.45
N LEU A 218 5.04 -5.60 -8.82
CA LEU A 218 4.77 -4.29 -8.26
C LEU A 218 4.79 -3.24 -9.38
N PRO A 219 3.62 -2.79 -9.84
CA PRO A 219 3.50 -1.68 -10.80
C PRO A 219 4.18 -0.41 -10.28
N LYS A 220 4.68 0.43 -11.19
CA LYS A 220 5.46 1.66 -10.86
C LYS A 220 4.62 2.93 -10.85
N ASP A 221 3.41 2.83 -11.40
CA ASP A 221 2.38 3.85 -11.54
C ASP A 221 1.42 3.86 -10.35
#